data_AF-A0A0A0JXN8-F1
#
_entry.id   AF-A0A0A0JXN8-F1
#
_cell.length_a   1.000
_cell.length_b   1.000
_cell.length_c   1.000
_cell.angle_alpha   90.00
_cell.angle_beta   90.00
_cell.angle_gamma   90.00
#
_symmetry.space_group_name_H-M   'P 1'
#
loop_
_entity.id
_entity.type
_entity.pdbx_description
1 polymer ?
#
loop_
_entity_poly.entity_id
_entity_poly.type
_entity_poly.pdbx_seq_one_letter_code
_entity_poly.pdbx_strand_id
1 'polypeptide(L)' 'MALGTFWPADIVGVGFFFLVGEGVISMKVAAYHSSNQSDPDVYHDHSDCPTGQQIPSYNKLSGTGGYPRCKQCVDKG' A
#
# COMPACT_ATOMS: atom_id res chain seq x y z
N MET A 1 13.15 -53.41 -25.60
CA MET A 1 14.53 -52.95 -25.31
C MET A 1 14.60 -51.49 -25.73
N ALA A 2 14.63 -50.61 -24.74
CA ALA A 2 14.60 -49.16 -24.88
C ALA A 2 15.96 -48.64 -25.34
N LEU A 3 16.00 -47.63 -26.22
CA LEU A 3 17.07 -46.63 -26.26
C LEU A 3 16.56 -45.38 -26.98
N GLY A 4 16.20 -44.35 -26.20
CA GLY A 4 15.84 -43.05 -26.73
C GLY A 4 15.70 -42.05 -25.61
N THR A 5 16.80 -41.41 -25.22
CA THR A 5 16.84 -40.01 -24.77
C THR A 5 18.28 -39.52 -24.75
N PHE A 6 18.64 -38.92 -25.87
CA PHE A 6 19.74 -37.98 -26.02
C PHE A 6 19.33 -36.64 -25.40
N TRP A 7 19.89 -36.25 -24.26
CA TRP A 7 19.87 -34.87 -23.79
C TRP A 7 21.15 -34.57 -23.00
N PRO A 8 22.07 -33.75 -23.53
CA PRO A 8 23.05 -33.07 -22.73
C PRO A 8 22.55 -31.67 -22.35
N ALA A 9 22.70 -31.37 -21.06
CA ALA A 9 23.16 -30.10 -20.51
C ALA A 9 22.22 -28.86 -20.39
N ASP A 10 22.47 -28.18 -19.28
CA ASP A 10 22.31 -26.74 -19.02
C ASP A 10 20.92 -26.21 -18.67
N ILE A 11 20.66 -26.03 -17.37
CA ILE A 11 20.79 -24.71 -16.70
C ILE A 11 19.80 -23.71 -17.30
N VAL A 12 18.63 -23.57 -16.67
CA VAL A 12 18.09 -22.27 -16.21
C VAL A 12 16.90 -22.51 -15.29
N GLY A 13 17.04 -22.06 -14.04
CA GLY A 13 15.97 -21.38 -13.32
C GLY A 13 14.81 -22.23 -12.82
N VAL A 14 15.02 -22.88 -11.67
CA VAL A 14 13.98 -22.96 -10.65
C VAL A 14 13.52 -21.55 -10.28
N GLY A 15 12.48 -21.07 -10.97
CA GLY A 15 11.76 -19.83 -10.68
C GLY A 15 10.39 -20.16 -10.11
N PHE A 16 10.40 -20.86 -8.97
CA PHE A 16 9.22 -21.06 -8.12
C PHE A 16 8.66 -19.69 -7.74
N PHE A 17 7.36 -19.49 -7.99
CA PHE A 17 6.46 -18.65 -7.19
C PHE A 17 6.79 -17.15 -7.08
N PHE A 18 5.94 -16.32 -7.67
CA PHE A 18 4.96 -15.52 -6.93
C PHE A 18 4.36 -14.52 -7.93
N LEU A 19 3.12 -14.78 -8.31
CA LEU A 19 2.18 -13.73 -8.64
C LEU A 19 2.05 -12.85 -7.39
N VAL A 20 2.96 -11.88 -7.17
CA VAL A 20 2.63 -10.77 -6.29
C VAL A 20 1.63 -9.95 -7.09
N GLY A 21 0.35 -10.31 -6.94
CA GLY A 21 -0.72 -9.44 -7.40
C GLY A 21 -0.45 -8.05 -6.85
N GLU A 22 -0.48 -7.06 -7.71
CA GLU A 22 -0.48 -5.64 -7.37
C GLU A 22 -1.83 -5.27 -6.71
N GLY A 23 -2.22 -6.01 -5.66
CA GLY A 23 -3.17 -5.54 -4.69
C GLY A 23 -2.40 -4.60 -3.79
N VAL A 24 -2.46 -3.29 -4.06
CA VAL A 24 -2.20 -2.30 -3.03
C VAL A 24 -3.17 -2.60 -1.90
N ILE A 25 -2.73 -3.36 -0.92
CA ILE A 25 -3.49 -3.58 0.31
C ILE A 25 -3.59 -2.17 0.89
N SER A 26 -4.74 -1.54 0.71
CA SER A 26 -5.11 -0.27 1.32
C SER A 26 -5.02 -0.48 2.82
N MET A 27 -3.82 -0.29 3.36
CA MET A 27 -3.51 -0.59 4.74
C MET A 27 -4.18 0.50 5.56
N LYS A 28 -5.34 0.14 6.09
CA LYS A 28 -6.05 0.90 7.11
C LYS A 28 -5.08 1.14 8.25
N VAL A 29 -4.83 2.40 8.55
CA VAL A 29 -3.96 2.83 9.65
C VAL A 29 -4.79 3.53 10.71
N ALA A 30 -4.19 3.73 11.89
CA ALA A 30 -4.80 4.57 12.92
C ALA A 30 -5.15 5.93 12.32
N ALA A 31 -6.32 6.47 12.68
CA ALA A 31 -6.75 7.77 12.18
C ALA A 31 -5.67 8.82 12.49
N TYR A 32 -5.34 9.64 11.50
CA TYR A 32 -4.39 10.73 11.61
C TYR A 32 -4.87 11.94 10.83
N HIS A 33 -4.49 13.14 11.26
CA HIS A 33 -4.78 14.39 10.56
C HIS A 33 -3.50 15.26 10.48
N SER A 34 -3.51 16.27 9.63
CA SER A 34 -2.41 17.25 9.62
C SER A 34 -2.55 18.18 10.81
N SER A 35 -1.45 18.46 11.52
CA SER A 35 -1.36 19.53 12.53
C SER A 35 -1.41 20.93 11.93
N ASN A 36 -1.17 21.03 10.62
CA ASN A 36 -1.05 22.30 9.95
C ASN A 36 -2.44 22.81 9.55
N GLN A 37 -2.80 23.98 10.06
CA GLN A 37 -4.07 24.63 9.78
C GLN A 37 -4.20 25.15 8.33
N SER A 38 -3.11 25.11 7.56
CA SER A 38 -3.13 25.39 6.12
C SER A 38 -3.55 24.17 5.29
N ASP A 39 -3.47 22.97 5.87
CA ASP A 39 -3.94 21.74 5.25
C ASP A 39 -5.45 21.58 5.47
N PRO A 40 -6.15 20.82 4.62
CA PRO A 40 -7.57 20.55 4.82
C PRO A 40 -7.81 19.87 6.18
N ASP A 41 -8.79 20.39 6.92
CA ASP A 41 -9.32 19.86 8.18
C ASP A 41 -10.04 18.52 7.97
N VAL A 42 -9.29 17.47 7.60
CA VAL A 42 -9.78 16.11 7.39
C VAL A 42 -8.87 15.10 8.09
N TYR A 43 -9.46 13.98 8.53
CA TYR A 43 -8.66 12.83 8.96
C TYR A 43 -8.52 11.78 7.85
N HIS A 44 -7.38 11.11 7.89
CA HIS A 44 -7.01 9.99 7.07
C HIS A 44 -6.92 8.75 7.93
N ASP A 45 -7.41 7.62 7.44
CA ASP A 45 -7.31 6.32 8.10
C ASP A 45 -6.72 5.27 7.17
N HIS A 46 -6.09 5.73 6.10
CA HIS A 46 -5.48 4.92 5.06
C HIS A 46 -4.08 5.45 4.76
N SER A 47 -3.11 4.54 4.69
CA SER A 47 -1.71 4.89 4.41
C SER A 47 -1.44 5.21 2.94
N ASP A 48 -2.28 4.70 2.04
CA ASP A 48 -2.21 4.86 0.59
C ASP A 48 -3.02 6.06 0.07
N CYS A 49 -3.56 6.90 0.96
CA CYS A 49 -4.23 8.13 0.58
C CYS A 49 -3.21 9.16 0.08
N PRO A 50 -3.29 9.66 -1.18
CA PRO A 50 -2.26 10.54 -1.73
C PRO A 50 -2.17 11.87 -0.98
N THR A 51 -3.29 12.44 -0.53
CA THR A 51 -3.26 13.63 0.35
C THR A 51 -2.63 13.31 1.72
N GLY A 52 -2.89 12.12 2.26
CA GLY A 52 -2.28 11.66 3.51
C GLY A 52 -0.79 11.36 3.39
N GLN A 53 -0.31 11.00 2.19
CA GLN A 53 1.11 10.81 1.87
C GLN A 53 1.85 12.14 1.67
N GLN A 54 1.15 13.20 1.27
CA GLN A 54 1.72 14.56 1.19
C GLN A 54 1.98 15.17 2.57
N ILE A 55 1.21 14.77 3.60
CA ILE A 55 1.45 15.23 4.97
C ILE A 55 2.74 14.59 5.48
N PRO A 56 3.77 15.38 5.82
CA PRO A 56 4.99 14.84 6.36
C PRO A 56 4.74 14.24 7.75
N SER A 57 5.49 13.19 8.11
CA SER A 57 5.27 12.42 9.35
C SER A 57 5.31 13.26 10.63
N TYR A 58 6.11 14.32 10.66
CA TYR A 58 6.18 15.25 11.80
C TYR A 58 4.93 16.15 11.95
N ASN A 59 4.12 16.30 10.90
CA ASN A 59 2.83 16.99 10.94
C ASN A 59 1.66 16.02 11.12
N LYS A 60 1.89 14.69 11.08
CA LYS A 60 0.83 13.71 11.29
C LYS A 60 0.51 13.62 12.78
N LEU A 61 -0.67 14.10 13.16
CA LEU A 61 -1.21 13.91 14.50
C LEU A 61 -2.13 12.71 14.51
N SER A 62 -1.89 11.79 15.44
CA SER A 62 -2.78 10.68 15.71
C SER A 62 -4.12 11.18 16.26
N GLY A 63 -5.21 10.56 15.79
CA GLY A 63 -6.58 10.92 16.13
C GLY A 63 -7.33 11.57 14.98
N THR A 64 -8.65 11.68 15.13
CA THR A 64 -9.52 12.30 14.13
C THR A 64 -9.64 13.82 14.30
N GLY A 65 -9.26 14.38 15.45
CA GLY A 65 -9.39 15.81 15.75
C GLY A 65 -10.82 16.37 15.70
N GLY A 66 -11.84 15.50 15.59
CA GLY A 66 -13.22 15.92 15.32
C GLY A 66 -13.47 16.31 13.86
N TYR A 67 -12.50 16.09 12.98
CA TYR A 67 -12.56 16.43 11.57
C TYR A 67 -13.40 15.43 10.77
N PRO A 68 -13.98 15.83 9.63
CA PRO A 68 -14.59 14.90 8.68
C PRO A 68 -13.54 13.96 8.07
N ARG A 69 -13.99 12.79 7.61
CA ARG A 69 -13.11 11.85 6.91
C ARG A 69 -12.75 12.38 5.53
N CYS A 70 -11.50 12.22 5.12
CA CYS A 70 -11.07 12.56 3.77
C CYS A 70 -11.90 11.79 2.72
N LYS A 71 -12.34 12.48 1.66
CA LYS A 71 -13.14 11.88 0.57
C LYS A 71 -12.48 10.63 -0.03
N GLN A 72 -11.18 10.68 -0.29
CA GLN A 72 -10.44 9.54 -0.85
C GLN A 72 -10.35 8.38 0.15
N CYS A 73 -10.27 8.66 1.44
CA CYS A 73 -10.32 7.65 2.49
C CYS A 73 -11.72 7.04 2.64
N VAL A 74 -12.78 7.81 2.37
CA VAL A 74 -14.16 7.30 2.30
C VAL A 74 -14.33 6.37 1.10
N ASP A 75 -13.82 6.75 -0.08
CA ASP A 75 -13.89 5.93 -1.29
C ASP A 75 -13.12 4.59 -1.16
N LYS A 76 -12.16 4.52 -0.21
CA LYS A 76 -11.33 3.32 0.05
C LYS A 76 -11.94 2.32 1.06
N GLY A 77 -12.98 2.68 1.83
CA GLY A 77 -13.66 1.77 2.79
C GLY A 77 -13.74 2.30 4.21
#